data_AF-A0AAN9NN04-F1
#
_entry.id   AF-A0AAN9NN04-F1
#
_cell.length_a   1.000
_cell.length_b   1.000
_cell.length_c   1.000
_cell.angle_alpha   90.00
_cell.angle_beta   90.00
_cell.angle_gamma   90.00
#
_symmetry.space_group_name_H-M   'P 1'
#
loop_
_entity.id
_entity.type
_entity.pdbx_description
1 polymer ?
#
loop_
_entity_poly.entity_id
_entity_poly.type
_entity_poly.pdbx_seq_one_letter_code
_entity_poly.pdbx_strand_id
1 'polypeptide(L)'
;MGHNIATLPNNIFSSLSLNGMHGCNKQQNYILAIASSAFHHSSRQKPPTLHRICFGDYFCTTKYSFPRKGLRCGNFQGSVLIDIVNEIDREDWGLQSEYVGERRNSRELMDSNKSINSPTLSPEAPFVQNDEMTNNKILQRLCSRGKLRVAARLIDIMTRKSQIPHFPSCTNLIRGLIRQSLVDEACRTMNKMVMSGGVPDIITYNMVIGGLCRKGRIRCAVDLVEDMNLSGCSPDAITYNTIIRCLFDKGNFNQAINFWRDQLRKGCPPYLITYTVLIELVCKYCGAARALEVLEDMAMEGCYPDIVTYNSLVNLTSKQGKYEDTALVILNLLSHGMQPNAVTYNTLIHSLINHGYWDEVDDIMQIMNEISSPLTRVSYNILLNGLCKSGLLDSAISFYNTMVTENCSPDIITYNTLLSGLCKEGFMDEAIELLNLLVGTSCSPGLVTYNIVIDGLARIGSMESAKELYDKMVEKGIIPDEITHSSLTWGFCRADQLEEATGLLKEMFKKGKKIKNTAYRCVILLLCKQKKVDIAIQVLELMVKSQFKDVRIYSALIKAVADGGMLKEANDLHQRLIKWKILKEKTMLN
;
A
#
# COMPACT_ATOMS: atom_id res chain seq x y z
N MET A 1 16.16 10.94 34.65
CA MET A 1 16.45 12.01 33.67
C MET A 1 15.23 12.11 32.79
N GLY A 2 14.53 13.24 32.84
CA GLY A 2 13.19 13.41 32.27
C GLY A 2 13.19 13.38 30.76
N HIS A 3 12.24 12.64 30.18
CA HIS A 3 11.88 12.76 28.78
C HIS A 3 11.10 14.06 28.60
N ASN A 4 11.70 15.02 27.90
CA ASN A 4 11.01 16.22 27.42
C ASN A 4 9.94 15.78 26.41
N ILE A 5 8.68 15.91 26.82
CA ILE A 5 7.52 15.93 25.91
C ILE A 5 7.65 17.26 25.15
N ALA A 6 7.93 17.18 23.86
CA ALA A 6 7.94 18.36 23.00
C ALA A 6 6.50 18.79 22.76
N THR A 7 5.99 19.68 23.60
CA THR A 7 4.76 20.42 23.33
C THR A 7 5.00 21.34 22.13
N LEU A 8 4.09 21.32 21.16
CA LEU A 8 4.11 22.29 20.06
C LEU A 8 3.98 23.70 20.67
N PRO A 9 4.89 24.64 20.32
CA PRO A 9 4.70 26.03 20.73
C PRO A 9 3.54 26.59 19.90
N ASN A 10 2.45 26.96 20.59
CA ASN A 10 1.17 27.45 20.09
C ASN A 10 0.17 26.33 19.78
N ASN A 11 -0.86 26.28 20.62
CA ASN A 11 -2.06 25.49 20.43
C ASN A 11 -2.61 25.77 19.01
N ILE A 12 -2.95 24.75 18.21
CA ILE A 12 -3.38 24.88 16.81
C ILE A 12 -4.57 25.87 16.67
N PHE A 13 -5.32 26.09 17.76
CA PHE A 13 -6.44 27.01 17.84
C PHE A 13 -6.14 28.34 18.57
N SER A 14 -4.95 28.53 19.14
CA SER A 14 -4.59 29.75 19.91
C SER A 14 -4.26 30.98 19.06
N SER A 15 -3.93 30.81 17.78
CA SER A 15 -3.58 31.92 16.87
C SER A 15 -4.79 32.56 16.15
N LEU A 16 -6.02 32.29 16.62
CA LEU A 16 -7.28 32.80 16.05
C LEU A 16 -7.54 34.32 16.29
N SER A 17 -6.52 35.17 16.32
CA SER A 17 -6.72 36.63 16.31
C SER A 17 -7.09 37.13 14.91
N LEU A 18 -8.37 36.98 14.56
CA LEU A 18 -9.00 37.48 13.33
C LEU A 18 -9.16 39.01 13.37
N ASN A 19 -8.09 39.75 13.12
CA ASN A 19 -8.21 41.15 12.72
C ASN A 19 -8.34 41.23 11.20
N GLY A 20 -9.58 41.19 10.71
CA GLY A 20 -9.92 41.67 9.38
C GLY A 20 -10.67 40.69 8.49
N MET A 21 -11.93 40.37 8.82
CA MET A 21 -12.97 40.10 7.81
C MET A 21 -14.32 40.55 8.38
N HIS A 22 -14.81 41.70 7.91
CA HIS A 22 -16.14 42.22 8.23
C HIS A 22 -17.18 41.45 7.41
N GLY A 23 -17.97 40.61 8.07
CA GLY A 23 -19.25 40.16 7.54
C GLY A 23 -19.63 38.70 7.78
N CYS A 24 -19.82 38.25 9.03
CA CYS A 24 -20.75 37.15 9.36
C CYS A 24 -21.06 37.05 10.87
N ASN A 25 -21.85 38.00 11.39
CA ASN A 25 -22.08 38.25 12.83
C ASN A 25 -22.96 37.22 13.60
N LYS A 26 -23.06 35.96 13.17
CA LYS A 26 -23.78 34.92 13.95
C LYS A 26 -22.96 33.68 14.31
N GLN A 27 -21.92 33.33 13.54
CA GLN A 27 -21.03 32.20 13.86
C GLN A 27 -19.76 32.62 14.62
N GLN A 28 -19.34 33.88 14.50
CA GLN A 28 -18.18 34.43 15.23
C GLN A 28 -18.36 34.39 16.75
N ASN A 29 -19.59 34.54 17.26
CA ASN A 29 -19.87 34.49 18.70
C ASN A 29 -19.78 33.06 19.29
N TYR A 30 -19.91 32.01 18.47
CA TYR A 30 -19.73 30.63 18.94
C TYR A 30 -18.24 30.31 19.13
N ILE A 31 -17.39 30.76 18.20
CA ILE A 31 -15.93 30.54 18.27
C ILE A 31 -15.28 31.39 19.38
N LEU A 32 -15.76 32.64 19.58
CA LEU A 32 -15.30 33.50 20.68
C LEU A 32 -15.71 33.01 22.07
N ALA A 33 -16.84 32.27 22.19
CA ALA A 33 -17.27 31.70 23.46
C ALA A 33 -16.41 30.49 23.87
N ILE A 34 -16.02 29.64 22.91
CA ILE A 34 -15.18 28.44 23.12
C ILE A 34 -13.78 28.80 23.64
N ALA A 35 -13.22 29.94 23.24
CA ALA A 35 -11.89 30.39 23.70
C ALA A 35 -11.87 30.94 25.15
N SER A 36 -13.04 31.21 25.76
CA SER A 36 -13.13 31.92 27.05
C SER A 36 -13.44 31.05 28.26
N SER A 37 -13.84 29.78 28.08
CA SER A 37 -14.26 28.88 29.17
C SER A 37 -13.18 27.90 29.65
N ALA A 38 -12.02 27.82 28.98
CA ALA A 38 -10.95 26.89 29.30
C ALA A 38 -9.97 27.42 30.37
N PHE A 39 -10.47 27.85 31.54
CA PHE A 39 -9.63 28.06 32.72
C PHE A 39 -10.48 27.82 33.97
N HIS A 40 -10.37 26.63 34.58
CA HIS A 40 -10.21 26.43 36.02
C HIS A 40 -10.42 24.96 36.44
N HIS A 41 -9.47 24.47 37.25
CA HIS A 41 -9.56 23.33 38.19
C HIS A 41 -9.64 21.90 37.61
N SER A 42 -9.02 20.85 38.17
CA SER A 42 -8.11 20.70 39.33
C SER A 42 -7.64 19.23 39.46
N SER A 43 -6.34 19.04 39.72
CA SER A 43 -5.70 18.12 40.68
C SER A 43 -6.28 16.73 41.07
N ARG A 44 -5.35 15.74 41.08
CA ARG A 44 -5.29 14.45 41.83
C ARG A 44 -6.23 13.33 41.31
N GLN A 45 -5.87 12.04 41.27
CA GLN A 45 -5.13 11.16 42.20
C GLN A 45 -4.46 9.99 41.43
N LYS A 46 -3.52 9.26 42.08
CA LYS A 46 -2.95 7.99 41.57
C LYS A 46 -4.05 6.93 41.39
N PRO A 47 -4.11 6.19 40.27
CA PRO A 47 -5.06 5.09 40.11
C PRO A 47 -4.58 3.80 40.81
N PRO A 48 -5.52 2.90 41.20
CA PRO A 48 -5.22 1.66 41.89
C PRO A 48 -4.70 0.58 40.93
N THR A 49 -3.90 -0.33 41.47
CA THR A 49 -3.28 -1.50 40.82
C THR A 49 -4.30 -2.45 40.19
N LEU A 50 -3.96 -2.93 38.97
CA LEU A 50 -4.56 -4.02 38.17
C LEU A 50 -4.91 -5.29 38.97
N HIS A 51 -6.04 -5.30 39.67
CA HIS A 51 -6.65 -6.54 40.13
C HIS A 51 -8.12 -6.57 39.74
N ARG A 52 -8.45 -7.51 38.85
CA ARG A 52 -9.76 -7.84 38.26
C ARG A 52 -10.20 -6.92 37.12
N ILE A 53 -9.83 -7.30 35.90
CA ILE A 53 -10.55 -6.86 34.71
C ILE A 53 -11.86 -7.66 34.64
N CYS A 54 -12.96 -7.10 35.16
CA CYS A 54 -14.29 -7.71 35.07
C CYS A 54 -14.86 -7.53 33.67
N PHE A 55 -14.43 -8.34 32.71
CA PHE A 55 -15.13 -8.44 31.43
C PHE A 55 -16.50 -9.12 31.58
N GLY A 56 -16.75 -9.88 32.66
CA GLY A 56 -17.93 -10.75 32.79
C GLY A 56 -19.30 -10.07 32.93
N ASP A 57 -19.39 -8.86 33.50
CA ASP A 57 -20.69 -8.31 33.95
C ASP A 57 -21.53 -7.69 32.82
N TYR A 58 -20.95 -7.45 31.64
CA TYR A 58 -21.63 -6.77 30.52
C TYR A 58 -22.15 -7.71 29.41
N PHE A 59 -21.95 -9.03 29.53
CA PHE A 59 -22.33 -10.00 28.48
C PHE A 59 -23.76 -10.55 28.58
N CYS A 60 -24.60 -10.03 29.49
CA CYS A 60 -25.88 -10.63 29.85
C CYS A 60 -27.13 -9.79 29.53
N THR A 61 -27.23 -9.08 28.39
CA THR A 61 -28.53 -8.51 27.97
C THR A 61 -28.73 -8.42 26.45
N THR A 62 -28.86 -9.56 25.76
CA THR A 62 -29.69 -9.63 24.53
C THR A 62 -30.29 -11.03 24.37
N LYS A 63 -31.22 -11.39 25.25
CA LYS A 63 -32.25 -12.42 24.98
C LYS A 63 -33.61 -11.75 24.97
N TYR A 64 -33.97 -11.11 23.86
CA TYR A 64 -35.37 -10.85 23.53
C TYR A 64 -35.64 -11.37 22.12
N SER A 65 -36.33 -12.50 22.09
CA SER A 65 -36.94 -13.13 20.94
C SER A 65 -38.15 -12.31 20.46
N PHE A 66 -38.16 -11.89 19.20
CA PHE A 66 -39.39 -11.58 18.46
C PHE A 66 -39.38 -12.29 17.10
N PRO A 67 -40.57 -12.66 16.57
CA PRO A 67 -40.73 -13.76 15.63
C PRO A 67 -40.49 -13.34 14.18
N ARG A 68 -40.03 -14.32 13.39
CA ARG A 68 -39.89 -14.27 11.94
C ARG A 68 -41.21 -13.85 11.26
N LYS A 69 -41.21 -12.71 10.57
CA LYS A 69 -41.98 -12.53 9.33
C LYS A 69 -41.08 -11.90 8.28
N GLY A 70 -40.95 -12.60 7.16
CA GLY A 70 -40.08 -12.23 6.06
C GLY A 70 -40.61 -11.00 5.32
N LEU A 71 -39.69 -10.08 5.06
CA LEU A 71 -39.80 -9.08 4.01
C LEU A 71 -38.46 -9.06 3.28
N ARG A 72 -38.49 -9.49 2.02
CA ARG A 72 -37.41 -9.31 1.05
C ARG A 72 -37.28 -7.81 0.78
N CYS A 73 -36.09 -7.26 0.87
CA CYS A 73 -35.70 -6.05 0.17
C CYS A 73 -34.23 -6.16 -0.23
N GLY A 74 -33.96 -5.65 -1.43
CA GLY A 74 -32.82 -5.96 -2.27
C GLY A 74 -31.51 -5.36 -1.80
N ASN A 75 -30.44 -6.04 -2.20
CA ASN A 75 -29.05 -5.69 -2.01
C ASN A 75 -28.74 -4.26 -2.48
N PHE A 76 -28.20 -3.44 -1.58
CA PHE A 76 -27.26 -2.38 -1.91
C PHE A 76 -25.97 -2.66 -1.13
N GLN A 77 -25.00 -3.31 -1.79
CA GLN A 77 -23.65 -3.46 -1.29
C GLN A 77 -22.88 -2.16 -1.54
N GLY A 78 -22.81 -1.30 -0.53
CA GLY A 78 -21.81 -0.23 -0.43
C GLY A 78 -20.73 -0.66 0.55
N SER A 79 -19.66 -1.28 0.07
CA SER A 79 -18.50 -1.68 0.88
C SER A 79 -17.62 -0.47 1.17
N VAL A 80 -17.53 -0.05 2.43
CA VAL A 80 -16.46 0.83 2.93
C VAL A 80 -15.49 -0.06 3.70
N LEU A 81 -14.42 -0.49 3.03
CA LEU A 81 -13.25 -1.09 3.67
C LEU A 81 -12.50 0.01 4.43
N ILE A 82 -12.42 -0.13 5.75
CA ILE A 82 -11.48 0.63 6.58
C ILE A 82 -10.22 -0.22 6.65
N ASP A 83 -9.24 0.11 5.81
CA ASP A 83 -7.93 -0.53 5.81
C ASP A 83 -7.17 -0.22 7.11
N ILE A 84 -6.89 -1.27 7.86
CA ILE A 84 -5.93 -1.30 8.96
C ILE A 84 -4.53 -1.17 8.35
N VAL A 85 -4.01 0.06 8.27
CA VAL A 85 -2.64 0.33 7.83
C VAL A 85 -1.71 0.26 9.03
N ASN A 86 -1.00 -0.86 9.17
CA ASN A 86 0.28 -0.88 9.85
C ASN A 86 1.33 -0.26 8.91
N GLU A 87 1.90 0.86 9.32
CA GLU A 87 3.03 1.51 8.68
C GLU A 87 4.27 0.60 8.73
N ILE A 88 4.63 0.04 7.57
CA ILE A 88 6.00 -0.33 7.22
C ILE A 88 6.22 0.26 5.83
N ASP A 89 7.24 1.09 5.71
CA ASP A 89 7.57 1.87 4.52
C ASP A 89 7.60 1.07 3.21
N ARG A 90 7.17 1.77 2.17
CA ARG A 90 7.11 1.38 0.76
C ARG A 90 8.50 1.10 0.18
N GLU A 91 8.57 0.16 -0.78
CA GLU A 91 8.88 0.42 -2.19
C GLU A 91 8.89 -0.91 -2.97
N ASP A 92 7.90 -1.13 -3.84
CA ASP A 92 8.14 -1.58 -5.22
C ASP A 92 6.84 -1.55 -6.04
N TRP A 93 6.81 -0.75 -7.10
CA TRP A 93 5.72 -0.70 -8.07
C TRP A 93 5.97 -1.75 -9.16
N GLY A 94 5.30 -2.89 -9.07
CA GLY A 94 5.28 -3.93 -10.10
C GLY A 94 3.85 -4.33 -10.46
N LEU A 95 3.30 -3.76 -11.52
CA LEU A 95 2.01 -4.13 -12.12
C LEU A 95 2.00 -5.62 -12.49
N GLN A 96 1.24 -6.44 -11.75
CA GLN A 96 0.76 -7.75 -12.21
C GLN A 96 -0.54 -7.54 -13.00
N SER A 97 -0.53 -7.93 -14.27
CA SER A 97 -1.74 -8.11 -15.07
C SER A 97 -2.08 -9.60 -15.05
N GLU A 98 -3.34 -9.88 -14.72
CA GLU A 98 -3.95 -11.19 -14.57
C GLU A 98 -3.83 -12.04 -15.84
N TYR A 99 -3.36 -13.28 -15.65
CA TYR A 99 -3.43 -14.35 -16.64
C TYR A 99 -4.83 -14.97 -16.60
N VAL A 100 -5.67 -14.69 -17.60
CA VAL A 100 -6.76 -15.59 -17.96
C VAL A 100 -6.20 -16.62 -18.94
N GLY A 101 -5.99 -17.84 -18.45
CA GLY A 101 -5.56 -18.97 -19.26
C GLY A 101 -6.73 -19.58 -20.02
N GLU A 102 -6.85 -19.29 -21.31
CA GLU A 102 -7.58 -20.15 -22.23
C GLU A 102 -6.64 -21.18 -22.85
N ARG A 103 -6.85 -22.44 -22.46
CA ARG A 103 -6.34 -23.61 -23.19
C ARG A 103 -6.94 -23.61 -24.60
N ARG A 104 -6.10 -23.49 -25.63
CA ARG A 104 -6.46 -23.96 -26.97
C ARG A 104 -5.49 -25.04 -27.43
N ASN A 105 -6.07 -26.21 -27.63
CA ASN A 105 -5.47 -27.38 -28.26
C ASN A 105 -4.95 -27.01 -29.64
N SER A 106 -3.65 -27.16 -29.88
CA SER A 106 -3.08 -27.20 -31.23
C SER A 106 -2.68 -28.64 -31.54
N ARG A 107 -3.51 -29.30 -32.34
CA ARG A 107 -3.19 -30.53 -33.05
C ARG A 107 -1.98 -30.30 -33.95
N GLU A 108 -1.16 -31.33 -34.02
CA GLU A 108 -0.02 -31.51 -34.90
C GLU A 108 -0.37 -31.23 -36.37
N LEU A 109 0.53 -30.55 -37.08
CA LEU A 109 0.75 -30.83 -38.50
C LEU A 109 2.22 -30.52 -38.83
N MET A 110 2.84 -31.53 -39.42
CA MET A 110 4.26 -31.66 -39.73
C MET A 110 4.77 -30.67 -40.78
N ASP A 111 6.07 -30.41 -40.65
CA ASP A 111 7.09 -30.17 -41.68
C ASP A 111 6.92 -29.06 -42.73
N SER A 112 7.86 -28.11 -42.68
CA SER A 112 9.01 -28.16 -43.59
C SER A 112 10.07 -27.10 -43.20
N ASN A 113 11.20 -27.61 -42.71
CA ASN A 113 12.45 -26.88 -42.57
C ASN A 113 13.02 -26.53 -43.97
N LYS A 114 13.30 -25.25 -44.22
CA LYS A 114 14.42 -24.88 -45.08
C LYS A 114 15.27 -23.81 -44.38
N SER A 115 16.51 -24.23 -44.12
CA SER A 115 17.63 -23.43 -43.67
C SER A 115 17.85 -22.21 -44.56
N ILE A 116 18.19 -21.07 -43.95
CA ILE A 116 18.95 -20.03 -44.65
C ILE A 116 20.25 -19.85 -43.88
N ASN A 117 21.29 -20.44 -44.44
CA ASN A 117 22.69 -20.21 -44.09
C ASN A 117 23.06 -18.75 -44.39
N SER A 118 23.93 -18.19 -43.56
CA SER A 118 24.63 -16.93 -43.81
C SER A 118 25.54 -17.03 -45.04
N PRO A 119 25.63 -15.96 -45.84
CA PRO A 119 26.93 -15.35 -46.04
C PRO A 119 26.89 -13.83 -45.88
N THR A 120 28.06 -13.28 -45.57
CA THR A 120 28.43 -11.87 -45.49
C THR A 120 27.87 -11.03 -46.66
N LEU A 121 26.83 -10.26 -46.38
CA LEU A 121 26.40 -9.08 -47.14
C LEU A 121 25.78 -8.07 -46.16
N SER A 122 25.88 -6.78 -46.48
CA SER A 122 25.50 -5.64 -45.65
C SER A 122 24.19 -5.83 -44.83
N PRO A 123 24.06 -5.19 -43.65
CA PRO A 123 22.95 -5.46 -42.71
C PRO A 123 21.53 -5.10 -43.22
N GLU A 124 21.41 -4.57 -44.44
CA GLU A 124 20.17 -4.12 -45.06
C GLU A 124 19.50 -5.20 -45.93
N ALA A 125 20.23 -6.22 -46.39
CA ALA A 125 19.82 -7.05 -47.53
C ALA A 125 18.69 -8.12 -47.32
N PRO A 126 18.45 -8.76 -46.16
CA PRO A 126 17.62 -9.97 -46.13
C PRO A 126 16.10 -9.74 -46.18
N PHE A 127 15.64 -8.49 -46.11
CA PHE A 127 14.21 -8.16 -46.12
C PHE A 127 13.78 -7.32 -47.34
N VAL A 128 14.75 -6.84 -48.11
CA VAL A 128 14.54 -5.88 -49.20
C VAL A 128 13.98 -6.56 -50.45
N GLN A 129 13.91 -7.89 -50.54
CA GLN A 129 13.30 -8.57 -51.69
C GLN A 129 11.89 -9.10 -51.42
N ASN A 130 11.41 -9.03 -50.18
CA ASN A 130 10.15 -9.66 -49.78
C ASN A 130 8.92 -8.79 -50.11
N ASP A 131 7.81 -9.46 -50.40
CA ASP A 131 6.47 -8.88 -50.52
C ASP A 131 5.87 -8.55 -49.14
N GLU A 132 4.80 -7.74 -49.12
CA GLU A 132 4.17 -7.25 -47.89
C GLU A 132 3.68 -8.40 -46.99
N MET A 133 3.07 -9.44 -47.57
CA MET A 133 2.52 -10.56 -46.81
C MET A 133 3.63 -11.38 -46.12
N THR A 134 4.74 -11.62 -46.82
CA THR A 134 5.89 -12.32 -46.25
C THR A 134 6.54 -11.52 -45.13
N ASN A 135 6.75 -10.21 -45.34
CA ASN A 135 7.30 -9.35 -44.30
C ASN A 135 6.39 -9.26 -43.07
N ASN A 136 5.06 -9.21 -43.23
CA ASN A 136 4.12 -9.24 -42.12
C ASN A 136 4.13 -10.57 -41.34
N LYS A 137 4.25 -11.71 -42.03
CA LYS A 137 4.43 -13.03 -41.36
C LYS A 137 5.74 -13.08 -40.57
N ILE A 138 6.82 -12.53 -41.11
CA ILE A 138 8.12 -12.44 -40.42
C ILE A 138 8.01 -11.52 -39.20
N LEU A 139 7.38 -10.35 -39.35
CA LEU A 139 7.17 -9.38 -38.27
C LEU A 139 6.41 -10.02 -37.10
N GLN A 140 5.32 -10.72 -37.36
CA GLN A 140 4.54 -11.42 -36.33
C GLN A 140 5.39 -12.47 -35.59
N ARG A 141 6.19 -13.26 -36.32
CA ARG A 141 7.11 -14.25 -35.72
C ARG A 141 8.23 -13.61 -34.89
N LEU A 142 8.76 -12.46 -35.32
CA LEU A 142 9.80 -11.76 -34.57
C LEU A 142 9.26 -11.15 -33.27
N CYS A 143 8.06 -10.57 -33.32
CA CYS A 143 7.38 -10.04 -32.13
C CYS A 143 7.04 -11.15 -31.14
N SER A 144 6.53 -12.30 -31.60
CA SER A 144 6.21 -13.43 -30.71
C SER A 144 7.45 -14.08 -30.06
N ARG A 145 8.60 -14.06 -30.76
CA ARG A 145 9.89 -14.55 -30.24
C ARG A 145 10.69 -13.50 -29.44
N GLY A 146 10.15 -12.29 -29.24
CA GLY A 146 10.80 -11.23 -28.47
C GLY A 146 12.05 -10.61 -29.14
N LYS A 147 12.25 -10.80 -30.45
CA LYS A 147 13.38 -10.22 -31.20
C LYS A 147 13.11 -8.76 -31.61
N LEU A 148 12.92 -7.89 -30.62
CA LEU A 148 12.34 -6.54 -30.80
C LEU A 148 13.15 -5.63 -31.72
N ARG A 149 14.48 -5.54 -31.55
CA ARG A 149 15.33 -4.67 -32.40
C ARG A 149 15.32 -5.06 -33.89
N VAL A 150 15.24 -6.36 -34.16
CA VAL A 150 15.16 -6.88 -35.54
C VAL A 150 13.80 -6.56 -36.14
N ALA A 151 12.73 -6.72 -35.35
CA ALA A 151 11.37 -6.38 -35.77
C ALA A 151 11.23 -4.87 -36.07
N ALA A 152 11.82 -4.00 -35.24
CA ALA A 152 11.82 -2.55 -35.49
C ALA A 152 12.53 -2.20 -36.81
N ARG A 153 13.70 -2.81 -37.07
CA ARG A 153 14.40 -2.63 -38.36
C ARG A 153 13.60 -3.14 -39.56
N LEU A 154 12.81 -4.20 -39.40
CA LEU A 154 11.95 -4.70 -40.47
C LEU A 154 10.85 -3.67 -40.81
N ILE A 155 10.24 -3.02 -39.82
CA ILE A 155 9.26 -1.95 -40.04
C ILE A 155 9.88 -0.78 -40.81
N ASP A 156 11.13 -0.44 -40.54
CA ASP A 156 11.86 0.60 -41.29
C ASP A 156 12.01 0.26 -42.77
N ILE A 157 12.25 -1.01 -43.08
CA ILE A 157 12.37 -1.50 -44.47
C ILE A 157 10.99 -1.54 -45.14
N MET A 158 9.96 -2.00 -44.44
CA MET A 158 8.60 -2.05 -44.96
C MET A 158 8.08 -0.64 -45.30
N THR A 159 8.28 0.33 -44.40
CA THR A 159 7.86 1.72 -44.62
C THR A 159 8.60 2.39 -45.79
N ARG A 160 9.91 2.16 -45.95
CA ARG A 160 10.68 2.66 -47.13
C ARG A 160 10.18 2.08 -48.46
N LYS A 161 9.54 0.93 -48.44
CA LYS A 161 8.97 0.24 -49.61
C LYS A 161 7.47 0.50 -49.79
N SER A 162 6.89 1.40 -48.98
CA SER A 162 5.44 1.66 -48.98
C SER A 162 4.60 0.39 -48.70
N GLN A 163 5.14 -0.56 -47.93
CA GLN A 163 4.41 -1.73 -47.44
C GLN A 163 3.77 -1.43 -46.10
N ILE A 164 2.52 -1.86 -45.90
CA ILE A 164 1.78 -1.61 -44.67
C ILE A 164 2.15 -2.67 -43.62
N PRO A 165 2.77 -2.28 -42.50
CA PRO A 165 3.10 -3.23 -41.44
C PRO A 165 1.84 -3.66 -40.67
N HIS A 166 1.82 -4.91 -40.21
CA HIS A 166 0.70 -5.47 -39.46
C HIS A 166 0.58 -4.76 -38.09
N PHE A 167 -0.40 -3.88 -37.98
CA PHE A 167 -0.57 -2.97 -36.83
C PHE A 167 -0.59 -3.66 -35.46
N PRO A 168 -1.31 -4.79 -35.23
CA PRO A 168 -1.25 -5.48 -33.93
C PRO A 168 0.17 -5.94 -33.55
N SER A 169 1.00 -6.30 -34.54
CA SER A 169 2.40 -6.67 -34.31
C SER A 169 3.26 -5.44 -33.95
N CYS A 170 2.99 -4.29 -34.57
CA CYS A 170 3.59 -3.00 -34.20
C CYS A 170 3.23 -2.60 -32.76
N THR A 171 1.95 -2.70 -32.38
CA THR A 171 1.47 -2.42 -31.02
C THR A 171 2.22 -3.28 -29.98
N ASN A 172 2.29 -4.59 -30.20
CA ASN A 172 3.02 -5.50 -29.32
C ASN A 172 4.52 -5.22 -29.26
N LEU A 173 5.12 -4.85 -30.40
CA LEU A 173 6.52 -4.46 -30.47
C LEU A 173 6.78 -3.19 -29.65
N ILE A 174 5.97 -2.14 -29.81
CA ILE A 174 6.08 -0.88 -29.07
C ILE A 174 6.01 -1.15 -27.56
N ARG A 175 5.03 -1.94 -27.11
CA ARG A 175 4.89 -2.32 -25.69
C ARG A 175 6.11 -3.10 -25.18
N GLY A 176 6.64 -4.02 -25.99
CA GLY A 176 7.87 -4.75 -25.68
C GLY A 176 9.09 -3.84 -25.54
N LEU A 177 9.25 -2.88 -26.47
CA LEU A 177 10.37 -1.92 -26.47
C LEU A 177 10.32 -1.01 -25.24
N ILE A 178 9.13 -0.54 -24.85
CA ILE A 178 8.94 0.26 -23.64
C ILE A 178 9.28 -0.53 -22.37
N ARG A 179 8.91 -1.82 -22.30
CA ARG A 179 9.28 -2.69 -21.16
C ARG A 179 10.79 -2.88 -21.03
N GLN A 180 11.52 -2.84 -22.15
CA GLN A 180 12.99 -2.86 -22.17
C GLN A 180 13.63 -1.46 -22.05
N SER A 181 12.84 -0.41 -21.77
CA SER A 181 13.28 0.99 -21.69
C SER A 181 13.92 1.54 -22.99
N LEU A 182 13.65 0.92 -24.13
CA LEU A 182 14.07 1.36 -25.47
C LEU A 182 13.07 2.38 -26.05
N VAL A 183 12.87 3.49 -25.33
CA VAL A 183 11.83 4.48 -25.62
C VAL A 183 11.99 5.13 -27.00
N ASP A 184 13.23 5.44 -27.41
CA ASP A 184 13.50 6.06 -28.71
C ASP A 184 13.10 5.17 -29.90
N GLU A 185 13.35 3.87 -29.81
CA GLU A 185 12.93 2.89 -30.83
C GLU A 185 11.41 2.72 -30.82
N ALA A 186 10.78 2.74 -29.64
CA ALA A 186 9.33 2.67 -29.51
C ALA A 186 8.64 3.87 -30.19
N CYS A 187 9.08 5.10 -29.92
CA CYS A 187 8.54 6.30 -30.55
C CYS A 187 8.73 6.30 -32.08
N ARG A 188 9.91 5.89 -32.58
CA ARG A 188 10.15 5.76 -34.03
C ARG A 188 9.23 4.73 -34.68
N THR A 189 9.03 3.59 -34.01
CA THR A 189 8.14 2.52 -34.50
C THR A 189 6.68 2.98 -34.51
N MET A 190 6.27 3.71 -33.48
CA MET A 190 4.93 4.27 -33.36
C MET A 190 4.66 5.32 -34.45
N ASN A 191 5.57 6.26 -34.68
CA ASN A 191 5.43 7.23 -35.76
C ASN A 191 5.29 6.56 -37.13
N LYS A 192 6.05 5.48 -37.39
CA LYS A 192 5.95 4.70 -38.63
C LYS A 192 4.61 3.99 -38.77
N MET A 193 4.07 3.45 -37.67
CA MET A 193 2.74 2.85 -37.65
C MET A 193 1.66 3.89 -37.96
N VAL A 194 1.72 5.07 -37.33
CA VAL A 194 0.76 6.18 -37.54
C VAL A 194 0.82 6.70 -38.98
N MET A 195 2.01 6.94 -39.52
CA MET A 195 2.20 7.40 -40.91
C MET A 195 1.74 6.37 -41.95
N SER A 196 1.67 5.08 -41.58
CA SER A 196 1.13 4.01 -42.44
C SER A 196 -0.39 3.85 -42.30
N GLY A 197 -1.07 4.73 -41.55
CA GLY A 197 -2.52 4.72 -41.34
C GLY A 197 -3.01 3.89 -40.14
N GLY A 198 -2.11 3.42 -39.28
CA GLY A 198 -2.47 2.66 -38.07
C GLY A 198 -2.76 3.56 -36.87
N VAL A 199 -3.83 3.28 -36.12
CA VAL A 199 -4.15 4.00 -34.87
C VAL A 199 -3.72 3.15 -33.67
N PRO A 200 -2.74 3.59 -32.85
CA PRO A 200 -2.42 2.92 -31.60
C PRO A 200 -3.57 3.00 -30.60
N ASP A 201 -3.71 2.00 -29.74
CA ASP A 201 -4.71 2.05 -28.67
C ASP A 201 -4.23 2.86 -27.46
N ILE A 202 -5.19 3.25 -26.60
CA ILE A 202 -4.98 4.07 -25.38
C ILE A 202 -3.85 3.49 -24.51
N ILE A 203 -3.82 2.17 -24.33
CA ILE A 203 -2.80 1.48 -23.53
C ILE A 203 -1.41 1.70 -24.11
N THR A 204 -1.26 1.64 -25.43
CA THR A 204 0.04 1.81 -26.10
C THR A 204 0.52 3.26 -26.00
N TYR A 205 -0.37 4.23 -26.21
CA TYR A 205 -0.09 5.64 -25.93
C TYR A 205 0.36 5.85 -24.49
N ASN A 206 -0.41 5.39 -23.50
CA ASN A 206 -0.10 5.54 -22.08
C ASN A 206 1.25 4.89 -21.71
N MET A 207 1.59 3.74 -22.29
CA MET A 207 2.90 3.11 -22.10
C MET A 207 4.05 3.95 -22.66
N VAL A 208 3.91 4.52 -23.86
CA VAL A 208 4.95 5.36 -24.48
C VAL A 208 5.09 6.68 -23.74
N ILE A 209 3.98 7.34 -23.37
CA ILE A 209 3.95 8.55 -22.53
C ILE A 209 4.66 8.29 -21.21
N GLY A 210 4.31 7.20 -20.50
CA GLY A 210 4.98 6.81 -19.26
C GLY A 210 6.48 6.50 -19.45
N GLY A 211 6.88 5.96 -20.61
CA GLY A 211 8.28 5.76 -20.99
C GLY A 211 9.04 7.07 -21.20
N LEU A 212 8.44 8.04 -21.92
CA LEU A 212 9.00 9.37 -22.16
C LEU A 212 9.13 10.16 -20.85
N CYS A 213 8.10 10.10 -20.01
CA CYS A 213 8.08 10.64 -18.66
C CYS A 213 9.28 10.13 -17.84
N ARG A 214 9.47 8.80 -17.73
CA ARG A 214 10.62 8.21 -17.03
C ARG A 214 11.99 8.64 -17.57
N LYS A 215 12.10 8.90 -18.89
CA LYS A 215 13.34 9.36 -19.54
C LYS A 215 13.64 10.85 -19.39
N GLY A 216 12.79 11.65 -18.72
CA GLY A 216 13.03 13.10 -18.64
C GLY A 216 12.29 13.93 -19.69
N ARG A 217 11.79 13.32 -20.77
CA ARG A 217 11.34 14.03 -21.97
C ARG A 217 9.87 14.44 -21.90
N ILE A 218 9.56 15.39 -21.03
CA ILE A 218 8.18 15.82 -20.80
C ILE A 218 7.56 16.49 -22.02
N ARG A 219 8.31 17.34 -22.75
CA ARG A 219 7.81 18.00 -23.97
C ARG A 219 7.27 17.00 -24.97
N CYS A 220 8.08 16.01 -25.34
CA CYS A 220 7.66 14.93 -26.23
C CYS A 220 6.47 14.12 -25.69
N ALA A 221 6.31 14.01 -24.38
CA ALA A 221 5.17 13.33 -23.78
C ALA A 221 3.88 14.14 -23.92
N VAL A 222 3.96 15.48 -23.80
CA VAL A 222 2.84 16.41 -24.03
C VAL A 222 2.48 16.44 -25.51
N ASP A 223 3.47 16.57 -26.41
CA ASP A 223 3.26 16.52 -27.86
C ASP A 223 2.53 15.23 -28.27
N LEU A 224 2.88 14.10 -27.64
CA LEU A 224 2.25 12.80 -27.91
C LEU A 224 0.79 12.72 -27.46
N VAL A 225 0.37 13.49 -26.45
CA VAL A 225 -1.04 13.60 -26.05
C VAL A 225 -1.84 14.39 -27.08
N GLU A 226 -1.22 15.40 -27.69
CA GLU A 226 -1.85 16.14 -28.78
C GLU A 226 -1.96 15.28 -30.04
N ASP A 227 -0.90 14.53 -30.38
CA ASP A 227 -0.93 13.54 -31.46
C ASP A 227 -1.99 12.46 -31.23
N MET A 228 -2.16 12.01 -29.98
CA MET A 228 -3.17 11.03 -29.58
C MET A 228 -4.58 11.55 -29.95
N ASN A 229 -4.90 12.79 -29.56
CA ASN A 229 -6.15 13.46 -29.94
C ASN A 229 -6.33 13.56 -31.46
N LEU A 230 -5.30 13.99 -32.19
CA LEU A 230 -5.35 14.15 -33.65
C LEU A 230 -5.50 12.80 -34.39
N SER A 231 -4.98 11.71 -33.83
CA SER A 231 -5.07 10.36 -34.40
C SER A 231 -6.44 9.70 -34.21
N GLY A 232 -7.40 10.38 -33.56
CA GLY A 232 -8.73 9.85 -33.28
C GLY A 232 -8.81 8.96 -32.02
N CYS A 233 -7.77 8.99 -31.17
CA CYS A 233 -7.75 8.28 -29.89
C CYS A 233 -7.90 9.31 -28.76
N SER A 234 -8.98 9.26 -27.98
CA SER A 234 -9.16 10.24 -26.90
C SER A 234 -8.34 9.89 -25.65
N PRO A 235 -7.50 10.80 -25.13
CA PRO A 235 -6.80 10.63 -23.86
C PRO A 235 -7.77 10.38 -22.71
N ASP A 236 -7.34 9.56 -21.75
CA ASP A 236 -8.11 9.24 -20.54
C ASP A 236 -7.46 9.83 -19.28
N ALA A 237 -8.10 9.62 -18.11
CA ALA A 237 -7.56 10.07 -16.84
C ALA A 237 -6.17 9.49 -16.54
N ILE A 238 -5.85 8.29 -17.03
CA ILE A 238 -4.54 7.65 -16.84
C ILE A 238 -3.48 8.43 -17.63
N THR A 239 -3.79 8.87 -18.85
CA THR A 239 -2.91 9.70 -19.69
C THR A 239 -2.47 10.96 -18.95
N TYR A 240 -3.43 11.76 -18.48
CA TYR A 240 -3.14 13.02 -17.80
C TYR A 240 -2.44 12.82 -16.45
N ASN A 241 -2.91 11.85 -15.64
CA ASN A 241 -2.30 11.54 -14.35
C ASN A 241 -0.84 11.11 -14.46
N THR A 242 -0.48 10.39 -15.54
CA THR A 242 0.90 9.95 -15.79
C THR A 242 1.84 11.14 -16.00
N ILE A 243 1.40 12.17 -16.74
CA ILE A 243 2.20 13.38 -16.99
C ILE A 243 2.28 14.23 -15.73
N ILE A 244 1.15 14.48 -15.06
CA ILE A 244 1.09 15.29 -13.83
C ILE A 244 2.02 14.69 -12.76
N ARG A 245 1.89 13.39 -12.46
CA ARG A 245 2.77 12.72 -11.48
C ARG A 245 4.24 12.85 -11.84
N CYS A 246 4.60 12.63 -13.11
CA CYS A 246 5.98 12.75 -13.55
C CYS A 246 6.54 14.18 -13.42
N LEU A 247 5.72 15.20 -13.69
CA LEU A 247 6.11 16.60 -13.50
C LEU A 247 6.36 16.90 -12.01
N PHE A 248 5.51 16.40 -11.12
CA PHE A 248 5.71 16.52 -9.67
C PHE A 248 6.95 15.79 -9.17
N ASP A 249 7.18 14.55 -9.60
CA ASP A 249 8.35 13.76 -9.21
C ASP A 249 9.68 14.40 -9.66
N LYS A 250 9.65 15.25 -10.69
CA LYS A 250 10.81 16.02 -11.16
C LYS A 250 10.91 17.43 -10.56
N GLY A 251 9.99 17.83 -9.69
CA GLY A 251 9.96 19.18 -9.11
C GLY A 251 9.40 20.28 -10.03
N ASN A 252 8.82 19.93 -11.18
CA ASN A 252 8.28 20.89 -12.16
C ASN A 252 6.82 21.25 -11.86
N PHE A 253 6.53 21.74 -10.65
CA PHE A 253 5.16 21.94 -10.15
C PHE A 253 4.32 22.92 -10.98
N ASN A 254 4.88 24.08 -11.31
CA ASN A 254 4.16 25.10 -12.09
C ASN A 254 3.81 24.61 -13.50
N GLN A 255 4.67 23.79 -14.12
CA GLN A 255 4.36 23.17 -15.41
C GLN A 255 3.22 22.15 -15.29
N ALA A 256 3.12 21.42 -14.18
CA ALA A 256 2.03 20.48 -13.93
C ALA A 256 0.68 21.20 -13.80
N ILE A 257 0.64 22.28 -13.02
CA ILE A 257 -0.57 23.09 -12.82
C ILE A 257 -0.98 23.74 -14.16
N ASN A 258 -0.03 24.32 -14.90
CA ASN A 258 -0.32 24.92 -16.21
C ASN A 258 -0.80 23.88 -17.23
N PHE A 259 -0.19 22.69 -17.25
CA PHE A 259 -0.63 21.59 -18.11
C PHE A 259 -2.08 21.20 -17.81
N TRP A 260 -2.44 21.10 -16.53
CA TRP A 260 -3.82 20.83 -16.12
C TRP A 260 -4.79 21.95 -16.52
N ARG A 261 -4.44 23.22 -16.27
CA ARG A 261 -5.26 24.37 -16.70
C ARG A 261 -5.47 24.41 -18.22
N ASP A 262 -4.46 24.03 -19.01
CA ASP A 262 -4.58 23.92 -20.46
C ASP A 262 -5.58 22.83 -20.87
N GLN A 263 -5.60 21.69 -20.17
CA GLN A 263 -6.56 20.62 -20.46
C GLN A 263 -8.00 21.03 -20.12
N LEU A 264 -8.20 21.78 -19.03
CA LEU A 264 -9.49 22.36 -18.68
C LEU A 264 -10.03 23.28 -19.79
N ARG A 265 -9.18 24.20 -20.28
CA ARG A 265 -9.55 25.13 -21.36
C ARG A 265 -9.88 24.42 -22.67
N LYS A 266 -9.25 23.28 -22.95
CA LYS A 266 -9.55 22.42 -24.10
C LYS A 266 -10.87 21.65 -23.95
N GLY A 267 -11.59 21.83 -22.83
CA GLY A 267 -12.84 21.13 -22.55
C GLY A 267 -12.65 19.64 -22.28
N CYS A 268 -11.42 19.20 -21.96
CA CYS A 268 -11.14 17.82 -21.59
C CYS A 268 -11.56 17.63 -20.13
N PRO A 269 -12.67 16.93 -19.86
CA PRO A 269 -13.24 16.89 -18.53
C PRO A 269 -12.34 16.09 -17.58
N PRO A 270 -11.79 16.73 -16.53
CA PRO A 270 -10.96 16.06 -15.55
C PRO A 270 -11.87 15.35 -14.54
N TYR A 271 -12.67 14.38 -14.99
CA TYR A 271 -13.67 13.74 -14.14
C TYR A 271 -13.01 13.10 -12.89
N LEU A 272 -13.21 13.73 -11.73
CA LEU A 272 -12.98 13.33 -10.34
C LEU A 272 -11.56 12.90 -9.91
N ILE A 273 -10.88 12.08 -10.71
CA ILE A 273 -9.65 11.39 -10.31
C ILE A 273 -8.41 12.24 -10.61
N THR A 274 -8.45 13.08 -11.65
CA THR A 274 -7.27 13.87 -12.06
C THR A 274 -7.00 15.06 -11.12
N TYR A 275 -8.03 15.77 -10.67
CA TYR A 275 -7.84 16.90 -9.76
C TYR A 275 -7.57 16.44 -8.32
N THR A 276 -8.17 15.35 -7.84
CA THR A 276 -7.84 14.79 -6.51
C THR A 276 -6.36 14.43 -6.45
N VAL A 277 -5.84 13.78 -7.51
CA VAL A 277 -4.40 13.50 -7.64
C VAL A 277 -3.57 14.78 -7.72
N LEU A 278 -4.01 15.79 -8.48
CA LEU A 278 -3.31 17.07 -8.57
C LEU A 278 -3.25 17.76 -7.19
N ILE A 279 -4.37 17.90 -6.50
CA ILE A 279 -4.49 18.55 -5.19
C ILE A 279 -3.65 17.81 -4.15
N GLU A 280 -3.69 16.49 -4.12
CA GLU A 280 -2.84 15.68 -3.23
C GLU A 280 -1.35 15.90 -3.54
N LEU A 281 -0.96 15.95 -4.82
CA LEU A 281 0.44 16.19 -5.20
C LEU A 281 0.87 17.64 -4.89
N VAL A 282 0.02 18.64 -5.18
CA VAL A 282 0.27 20.05 -4.85
C VAL A 282 0.42 20.18 -3.34
N CYS A 283 -0.49 19.61 -2.54
CA CYS A 283 -0.41 19.67 -1.09
C CYS A 283 0.87 19.00 -0.58
N LYS A 284 1.21 17.81 -1.11
CA LYS A 284 2.41 17.07 -0.72
C LYS A 284 3.71 17.84 -0.99
N TYR A 285 3.84 18.45 -2.17
CA TYR A 285 5.11 19.03 -2.62
C TYR A 285 5.19 20.56 -2.50
N CYS A 286 4.05 21.26 -2.51
CA CYS A 286 3.95 22.72 -2.48
C CYS A 286 3.23 23.27 -1.23
N GLY A 287 2.67 22.41 -0.38
CA GLY A 287 1.97 22.80 0.85
C GLY A 287 0.46 23.03 0.66
N ALA A 288 -0.27 23.11 1.77
CA ALA A 288 -1.73 23.24 1.75
C ALA A 288 -2.22 24.55 1.12
N ALA A 289 -1.53 25.67 1.34
CA ALA A 289 -1.93 26.97 0.79
C ALA A 289 -2.07 26.94 -0.74
N ARG A 290 -1.07 26.41 -1.46
CA ARG A 290 -1.15 26.26 -2.93
C ARG A 290 -2.21 25.25 -3.36
N ALA A 291 -2.48 24.23 -2.55
CA ALA A 291 -3.53 23.27 -2.84
C ALA A 291 -4.92 23.91 -2.73
N LEU A 292 -5.12 24.82 -1.77
CA LEU A 292 -6.34 25.62 -1.63
C LEU A 292 -6.51 26.62 -2.78
N GLU A 293 -5.44 27.27 -3.26
CA GLU A 293 -5.49 28.10 -4.48
C GLU A 293 -6.00 27.29 -5.69
N VAL A 294 -5.52 26.06 -5.86
CA VAL A 294 -5.97 25.17 -6.94
C VAL A 294 -7.43 24.73 -6.75
N LEU A 295 -7.91 24.64 -5.51
CA LEU A 295 -9.33 24.39 -5.23
C LEU A 295 -10.23 25.57 -5.61
N GLU A 296 -9.76 26.79 -5.37
CA GLU A 296 -10.46 28.02 -5.79
C GLU A 296 -10.50 28.15 -7.31
N ASP A 297 -9.37 27.89 -8.00
CA ASP A 297 -9.33 27.79 -9.46
C ASP A 297 -10.35 26.79 -10.00
N MET A 298 -10.47 25.63 -9.34
CA MET A 298 -11.40 24.59 -9.71
C MET A 298 -12.86 25.06 -9.58
N ALA A 299 -13.18 25.78 -8.50
CA ALA A 299 -14.50 26.35 -8.27
C ALA A 299 -14.85 27.43 -9.32
N MET A 300 -13.87 28.25 -9.73
CA MET A 300 -14.06 29.24 -10.81
C MET A 300 -14.40 28.59 -12.16
N GLU A 301 -13.87 27.41 -12.43
CA GLU A 301 -14.17 26.63 -13.64
C GLU A 301 -15.45 25.77 -13.50
N GLY A 302 -16.24 25.98 -12.43
CA GLY A 302 -17.54 25.34 -12.21
C GLY A 302 -17.48 23.96 -11.55
N CYS A 303 -16.30 23.53 -11.08
CA CYS A 303 -16.10 22.27 -10.37
C CYS A 303 -15.94 22.55 -8.87
N TYR A 304 -16.96 22.28 -8.05
CA TYR A 304 -16.92 22.61 -6.63
C TYR A 304 -16.33 21.47 -5.80
N PRO A 305 -15.36 21.72 -4.91
CA PRO A 305 -14.86 20.70 -4.01
C PRO A 305 -15.92 20.28 -3.01
N ASP A 306 -15.94 19.00 -2.69
CA ASP A 306 -16.82 18.39 -1.70
C ASP A 306 -16.06 18.02 -0.42
N ILE A 307 -16.80 17.55 0.59
CA ILE A 307 -16.23 17.12 1.87
C ILE A 307 -15.17 16.02 1.71
N VAL A 308 -15.30 15.17 0.69
CA VAL A 308 -14.33 14.09 0.41
C VAL A 308 -12.98 14.67 -0.03
N THR A 309 -13.01 15.69 -0.89
CA THR A 309 -11.80 16.39 -1.36
C THR A 309 -11.03 17.03 -0.20
N TYR A 310 -11.74 17.70 0.71
CA TYR A 310 -11.11 18.26 1.92
C TYR A 310 -10.63 17.18 2.88
N ASN A 311 -11.39 16.09 3.06
CA ASN A 311 -10.95 14.98 3.92
C ASN A 311 -9.67 14.32 3.39
N SER A 312 -9.48 14.21 2.08
CA SER A 312 -8.22 13.74 1.49
C SER A 312 -7.05 14.69 1.81
N LEU A 313 -7.27 16.01 1.73
CA LEU A 313 -6.27 17.00 2.13
C LEU A 313 -5.94 16.93 3.62
N VAL A 314 -6.94 16.88 4.50
CA VAL A 314 -6.77 16.72 5.95
C VAL A 314 -5.99 15.44 6.26
N ASN A 315 -6.32 14.31 5.63
CA ASN A 315 -5.59 13.06 5.79
C ASN A 315 -4.12 13.18 5.37
N LEU A 316 -3.86 13.85 4.24
CA LEU A 316 -2.52 14.02 3.73
C LEU A 316 -1.65 14.93 4.62
N THR A 317 -2.17 16.10 5.02
CA THR A 317 -1.45 17.05 5.89
C THR A 317 -1.26 16.49 7.30
N SER A 318 -2.29 15.83 7.83
CA SER A 318 -2.23 15.20 9.15
C SER A 318 -1.21 14.07 9.18
N LYS A 319 -1.17 13.18 8.18
CA LYS A 319 -0.16 12.11 8.13
C LYS A 319 1.27 12.62 7.99
N GLN A 320 1.46 13.82 7.43
CA GLN A 320 2.77 14.47 7.38
C GLN A 320 3.17 15.18 8.67
N GLY A 321 2.30 15.21 9.69
CA GLY A 321 2.51 15.95 10.94
C GLY A 321 2.43 17.47 10.77
N LYS A 322 1.94 17.97 9.62
CA LYS A 322 1.81 19.41 9.33
C LYS A 322 0.46 19.93 9.81
N TYR A 323 0.29 20.05 11.12
CA TYR A 323 -1.01 20.40 11.70
C TYR A 323 -1.45 21.86 11.46
N GLU A 324 -0.52 22.78 11.21
CA GLU A 324 -0.84 24.14 10.75
C GLU A 324 -1.53 24.13 9.38
N ASP A 325 -0.96 23.37 8.43
CA ASP A 325 -1.56 23.14 7.11
C ASP A 325 -2.93 22.46 7.24
N THR A 326 -3.05 21.49 8.14
CA THR A 326 -4.33 20.83 8.42
C THR A 326 -5.38 21.81 8.94
N ALA A 327 -5.02 22.70 9.87
CA ALA A 327 -5.92 23.73 10.38
C ALA A 327 -6.35 24.69 9.27
N LEU A 328 -5.44 25.09 8.39
CA LEU A 328 -5.74 25.93 7.23
C LEU A 328 -6.79 25.27 6.31
N VAL A 329 -6.65 23.96 6.05
CA VAL A 329 -7.62 23.20 5.24
C VAL A 329 -8.99 23.13 5.93
N ILE A 330 -9.04 22.93 7.25
CA ILE A 330 -10.30 22.90 8.01
C ILE A 330 -10.97 24.27 8.04
N LEU A 331 -10.20 25.35 8.21
CA LEU A 331 -10.73 26.73 8.16
C LEU A 331 -11.33 27.04 6.79
N ASN A 332 -10.68 26.62 5.70
CA ASN A 332 -11.20 26.78 4.35
C ASN A 332 -12.44 25.91 4.09
N LEU A 333 -12.49 24.68 4.62
CA LEU A 333 -13.71 23.86 4.61
C LEU A 333 -14.89 24.58 5.27
N LEU A 334 -14.66 25.16 6.47
CA LEU A 334 -15.69 25.88 7.22
C LEU A 334 -16.13 27.17 6.53
N SER A 335 -15.22 27.91 5.88
CA SER A 335 -15.57 29.14 5.15
C SER A 335 -16.49 28.88 3.96
N HIS A 336 -16.44 27.68 3.39
CA HIS A 336 -17.33 27.22 2.33
C HIS A 336 -18.67 26.65 2.86
N GLY A 337 -18.93 26.77 4.18
CA GLY A 337 -20.18 26.32 4.80
C GLY A 337 -20.30 24.80 4.95
N MET A 338 -19.24 24.04 4.67
CA MET A 338 -19.20 22.61 4.96
C MET A 338 -18.91 22.39 6.45
N GLN A 339 -19.34 21.25 6.98
CA GLN A 339 -19.07 20.86 8.36
C GLN A 339 -18.12 19.66 8.38
N PRO A 340 -17.05 19.69 9.21
CA PRO A 340 -16.24 18.52 9.46
C PRO A 340 -17.12 17.37 9.95
N ASN A 341 -16.86 16.17 9.45
CA ASN A 341 -17.61 14.97 9.83
C ASN A 341 -16.74 14.00 10.63
N ALA A 342 -17.33 12.87 11.04
CA ALA A 342 -16.60 11.84 11.79
C ALA A 342 -15.31 11.38 11.08
N VAL A 343 -15.28 11.36 9.74
CA VAL A 343 -14.06 10.99 8.99
C VAL A 343 -12.97 12.04 9.17
N THR A 344 -13.31 13.33 9.13
CA THR A 344 -12.37 14.43 9.37
C THR A 344 -11.74 14.31 10.75
N TYR A 345 -12.57 14.20 11.80
CA TYR A 345 -12.07 14.11 13.18
C TYR A 345 -11.31 12.82 13.46
N ASN A 346 -11.80 11.66 13.01
CA ASN A 346 -11.10 10.38 13.18
C ASN A 346 -9.71 10.39 12.53
N THR A 347 -9.58 11.05 11.38
CA THR A 347 -8.30 11.19 10.67
C THR A 347 -7.31 12.05 11.46
N LEU A 348 -7.78 13.16 12.06
CA LEU A 348 -6.97 14.01 12.94
C LEU A 348 -6.52 13.26 14.17
N ILE A 349 -7.46 12.65 14.90
CA ILE A 349 -7.21 11.88 16.13
C ILE A 349 -6.20 10.77 15.85
N HIS A 350 -6.40 9.98 14.79
CA HIS A 350 -5.48 8.91 14.42
C HIS A 350 -4.06 9.42 14.14
N SER A 351 -3.93 10.55 13.44
CA SER A 351 -2.61 11.14 13.20
C SER A 351 -1.96 11.65 14.48
N LEU A 352 -2.68 12.43 15.31
CA LEU A 352 -2.15 13.03 16.53
C LEU A 352 -1.66 11.94 17.51
N ILE A 353 -2.44 10.87 17.67
CA ILE A 353 -2.06 9.69 18.44
C ILE A 353 -0.74 9.08 17.94
N ASN A 354 -0.59 8.89 16.63
CA ASN A 354 0.62 8.30 16.06
C ASN A 354 1.87 9.18 16.27
N HIS A 355 1.68 10.49 16.44
CA HIS A 355 2.75 11.45 16.73
C HIS A 355 2.91 11.75 18.23
N GLY A 356 2.05 11.21 19.09
CA GLY A 356 2.12 11.35 20.56
C GLY A 356 1.52 12.64 21.13
N TYR A 357 0.76 13.40 20.34
CA TYR A 357 0.10 14.65 20.73
C TYR A 357 -1.26 14.37 21.40
N TRP A 358 -1.24 13.95 22.66
CA TRP A 358 -2.44 13.53 23.40
C TRP A 358 -3.28 14.69 23.92
N ASP A 359 -2.67 15.82 24.27
CA ASP A 359 -3.40 17.00 24.75
C ASP A 359 -4.34 17.54 23.64
N GLU A 360 -3.85 17.58 22.41
CA GLU A 360 -4.63 18.00 21.25
C GLU A 360 -5.71 16.97 20.86
N VAL A 361 -5.54 15.69 21.22
CA VAL A 361 -6.58 14.66 21.03
C VAL A 361 -7.76 14.93 21.97
N ASP A 362 -7.48 15.27 23.23
CA ASP A 362 -8.51 15.60 24.21
C ASP A 362 -9.28 16.87 23.79
N ASP A 363 -8.58 17.89 23.27
CA ASP A 363 -9.20 19.10 22.72
C ASP A 363 -10.18 18.76 21.57
N ILE A 364 -9.77 17.90 20.62
CA ILE A 364 -10.64 17.49 19.51
C ILE A 364 -11.84 16.67 20.01
N MET A 365 -11.65 15.79 20.99
CA MET A 365 -12.75 15.03 21.59
C MET A 365 -13.76 15.93 22.29
N GLN A 366 -13.29 16.98 22.99
CA GLN A 366 -14.16 17.99 23.58
C GLN A 366 -14.96 18.74 22.50
N ILE A 367 -14.30 19.17 21.42
CA ILE A 367 -14.97 19.83 20.27
C ILE A 367 -16.05 18.91 19.66
N MET A 368 -15.76 17.62 19.48
CA MET A 368 -16.75 16.65 18.98
C MET A 368 -17.99 16.56 19.89
N ASN A 369 -17.78 16.53 21.21
CA ASN A 369 -18.87 16.49 22.19
C ASN A 369 -19.71 17.79 22.18
N GLU A 370 -19.07 18.95 22.10
CA GLU A 370 -19.75 20.25 22.05
C GLU A 370 -20.61 20.43 20.77
N ILE A 371 -20.12 19.93 19.64
CA ILE A 371 -20.85 19.93 18.36
C ILE A 371 -21.95 18.85 18.34
N SER A 372 -22.13 18.10 19.43
CA SER A 372 -23.03 16.95 19.53
C SER A 372 -22.77 15.89 18.45
N SER A 373 -21.50 15.73 18.06
CA SER A 373 -21.05 14.65 17.18
C SER A 373 -20.60 13.47 18.06
N PRO A 374 -21.42 12.43 18.23
CA PRO A 374 -21.06 11.33 19.11
C PRO A 374 -19.83 10.60 18.55
N LEU A 375 -18.97 10.16 19.47
CA LEU A 375 -17.87 9.27 19.10
C LEU A 375 -18.45 8.02 18.43
N THR A 376 -18.02 7.81 17.19
CA THR A 376 -18.31 6.57 16.47
C THR A 376 -17.46 5.43 17.04
N ARG A 377 -17.91 4.19 16.85
CA ARG A 377 -17.11 2.98 17.12
C ARG A 377 -15.71 3.02 16.50
N VAL A 378 -15.56 3.66 15.34
CA VAL A 378 -14.26 3.84 14.67
C VAL A 378 -13.35 4.74 15.50
N SER A 379 -13.85 5.87 16.00
CA SER A 379 -13.12 6.78 16.88
C SER A 379 -12.66 6.08 18.17
N TYR A 380 -13.55 5.29 18.80
CA TYR A 380 -13.17 4.47 19.97
C TYR A 380 -12.04 3.49 19.65
N ASN A 381 -12.16 2.74 18.54
CA ASN A 381 -11.12 1.79 18.15
C ASN A 381 -9.78 2.47 17.83
N ILE A 382 -9.79 3.68 17.24
CA ILE A 382 -8.58 4.48 17.00
C ILE A 382 -7.91 4.87 18.32
N LEU A 383 -8.69 5.42 19.26
CA LEU A 383 -8.20 5.85 20.59
C LEU A 383 -7.67 4.66 21.41
N LEU A 384 -8.42 3.57 21.48
CA LEU A 384 -7.99 2.34 22.16
C LEU A 384 -6.69 1.80 21.57
N ASN A 385 -6.55 1.78 20.24
CA ASN A 385 -5.33 1.33 19.58
C ASN A 385 -4.15 2.25 19.89
N GLY A 386 -4.38 3.56 19.95
CA GLY A 386 -3.40 4.55 20.37
C GLY A 386 -2.89 4.33 21.79
N LEU A 387 -3.81 4.17 22.74
CA LEU A 387 -3.51 3.96 24.15
C LEU A 387 -2.74 2.65 24.36
N CYS A 388 -3.19 1.56 23.73
CA CYS A 388 -2.50 0.27 23.75
C CYS A 388 -1.10 0.34 23.12
N LYS A 389 -0.91 1.09 22.04
CA LYS A 389 0.43 1.28 21.42
C LYS A 389 1.37 2.10 22.29
N SER A 390 0.84 3.00 23.11
CA SER A 390 1.59 3.86 24.02
C SER A 390 1.87 3.22 25.38
N GLY A 391 1.47 1.96 25.59
CA GLY A 391 1.63 1.24 26.86
C GLY A 391 0.68 1.71 27.97
N LEU A 392 -0.31 2.55 27.66
CA LEU A 392 -1.28 3.10 28.61
C LEU A 392 -2.50 2.17 28.73
N LEU A 393 -2.26 0.92 29.14
CA LEU A 393 -3.29 -0.12 29.18
C LEU A 393 -4.43 0.20 30.16
N ASP A 394 -4.13 0.78 31.32
CA ASP A 394 -5.15 1.17 32.30
C ASP A 394 -6.14 2.20 31.73
N SER A 395 -5.60 3.22 31.05
CA SER A 395 -6.40 4.21 30.33
C SER A 395 -7.22 3.57 29.21
N ALA A 396 -6.65 2.61 28.47
CA ALA A 396 -7.37 1.88 27.42
C ALA A 396 -8.56 1.09 27.99
N ILE A 397 -8.38 0.40 29.12
CA ILE A 397 -9.47 -0.35 29.79
C ILE A 397 -10.54 0.61 30.32
N SER A 398 -10.14 1.72 30.94
CA SER A 398 -11.09 2.76 31.35
C SER A 398 -11.89 3.29 30.18
N PHE A 399 -11.24 3.55 29.05
CA PHE A 399 -11.88 4.09 27.85
C PHE A 399 -12.80 3.07 27.16
N TYR A 400 -12.46 1.78 27.22
CA TYR A 400 -13.35 0.69 26.82
C TYR A 400 -14.63 0.66 27.67
N ASN A 401 -14.52 0.85 28.99
CA ASN A 401 -15.71 0.92 29.85
C ASN A 401 -16.59 2.12 29.47
N THR A 402 -16.00 3.28 29.17
CA THR A 402 -16.72 4.45 28.65
C THR A 402 -17.50 4.10 27.38
N MET A 403 -16.86 3.44 26.40
CA MET A 403 -17.50 2.97 25.16
C MET A 403 -18.76 2.14 25.45
N VAL A 404 -18.69 1.20 26.40
CA VAL A 404 -19.81 0.35 26.80
C VAL A 404 -20.91 1.16 27.50
N THR A 405 -20.55 2.07 28.41
CA THR A 405 -21.53 2.92 29.13
C THR A 405 -22.27 3.88 28.22
N GLU A 406 -21.63 4.32 27.13
CA GLU A 406 -22.24 5.18 26.11
C GLU A 406 -23.06 4.38 25.06
N ASN A 407 -23.33 3.10 25.32
CA ASN A 407 -24.06 2.18 24.44
C ASN A 407 -23.42 2.00 23.05
N CYS A 408 -22.11 2.24 22.92
CA CYS A 408 -21.36 1.91 21.72
C CYS A 408 -20.89 0.46 21.81
N SER A 409 -21.44 -0.42 20.97
CA SER A 409 -21.13 -1.86 21.07
C SER A 409 -19.73 -2.20 20.58
N PRO A 410 -18.87 -2.82 21.42
CA PRO A 410 -17.57 -3.33 20.99
C PRO A 410 -17.71 -4.34 19.85
N ASP A 411 -16.76 -4.33 18.93
CA ASP A 411 -16.68 -5.32 17.85
C ASP A 411 -15.38 -6.14 17.95
N ILE A 412 -15.20 -7.06 17.00
CA ILE A 412 -13.99 -7.89 16.95
C ILE A 412 -12.71 -7.06 16.80
N ILE A 413 -12.79 -5.86 16.21
CA ILE A 413 -11.63 -4.96 16.08
C ILE A 413 -11.29 -4.36 17.44
N THR A 414 -12.30 -3.96 18.23
CA THR A 414 -12.12 -3.51 19.61
C THR A 414 -11.39 -4.56 20.45
N TYR A 415 -11.87 -5.81 20.41
CA TYR A 415 -11.26 -6.89 21.19
C TYR A 415 -9.87 -7.28 20.69
N ASN A 416 -9.64 -7.32 19.37
CA ASN A 416 -8.31 -7.53 18.81
C ASN A 416 -7.31 -6.45 19.26
N THR A 417 -7.77 -5.21 19.38
CA THR A 417 -6.97 -4.08 19.85
C THR A 417 -6.56 -4.24 21.32
N LEU A 418 -7.51 -4.61 22.18
CA LEU A 418 -7.24 -4.89 23.60
C LEU A 418 -6.34 -6.12 23.77
N LEU A 419 -6.59 -7.21 23.04
CA LEU A 419 -5.74 -8.40 23.03
C LEU A 419 -4.31 -8.06 22.61
N SER A 420 -4.13 -7.21 21.59
CA SER A 420 -2.81 -6.78 21.15
C SER A 420 -2.10 -5.95 22.21
N GLY A 421 -2.82 -5.06 22.91
CA GLY A 421 -2.29 -4.31 24.06
C GLY A 421 -1.84 -5.22 25.20
N LEU A 422 -2.72 -6.12 25.64
CA LEU A 422 -2.43 -7.10 26.70
C LEU A 422 -1.20 -7.95 26.37
N CYS A 423 -1.13 -8.50 25.14
CA CYS A 423 0.01 -9.29 24.69
C CYS A 423 1.31 -8.49 24.57
N LYS A 424 1.25 -7.17 24.37
CA LYS A 424 2.45 -6.31 24.30
C LYS A 424 3.03 -6.02 25.67
N GLU A 425 2.17 -5.73 26.64
CA GLU A 425 2.54 -5.46 28.03
C GLU A 425 2.87 -6.74 28.83
N GLY A 426 2.56 -7.92 28.29
CA GLY A 426 2.92 -9.22 28.87
C GLY A 426 1.84 -9.86 29.73
N PHE A 427 0.64 -9.27 29.79
CA PHE A 427 -0.56 -9.80 30.46
C PHE A 427 -1.20 -10.93 29.64
N MET A 428 -0.47 -12.04 29.50
CA MET A 428 -0.89 -13.16 28.64
C MET A 428 -2.03 -13.98 29.22
N ASP A 429 -2.10 -14.12 30.54
CA ASP A 429 -3.17 -14.88 31.18
C ASP A 429 -4.52 -14.18 30.94
N GLU A 430 -4.57 -12.87 31.14
CA GLU A 430 -5.72 -12.02 30.84
C GLU A 430 -6.07 -12.03 29.33
N ALA A 431 -5.07 -12.07 28.46
CA ALA A 431 -5.30 -12.17 27.01
C ALA A 431 -5.94 -13.51 26.63
N ILE A 432 -5.54 -14.63 27.25
CA ILE A 432 -6.13 -15.96 27.02
C ILE A 432 -7.54 -16.02 27.59
N GLU A 433 -7.77 -15.46 28.79
CA GLU A 433 -9.11 -15.35 29.37
C GLU A 433 -10.06 -14.56 28.47
N LEU A 434 -9.63 -13.41 27.96
CA LEU A 434 -10.41 -12.60 27.02
C LEU A 434 -10.68 -13.36 25.72
N LEU A 435 -9.68 -14.06 25.16
CA LEU A 435 -9.87 -14.90 23.96
C LEU A 435 -10.95 -15.98 24.19
N ASN A 436 -10.91 -16.64 25.34
CA ASN A 436 -11.89 -17.68 25.70
C ASN A 436 -13.29 -17.10 25.91
N LEU A 437 -13.41 -15.91 26.50
CA LEU A 437 -14.68 -15.22 26.70
C LEU A 437 -15.36 -14.85 25.38
N LEU A 438 -14.57 -14.55 24.33
CA LEU A 438 -15.11 -14.24 23.00
C LEU A 438 -15.71 -15.47 22.31
N VAL A 439 -15.31 -16.69 22.69
CA VAL A 439 -15.80 -17.92 22.07
C VAL A 439 -17.30 -18.07 22.32
N GLY A 440 -18.08 -18.16 21.24
CA GLY A 440 -19.54 -18.31 21.33
C GLY A 440 -20.32 -17.00 21.46
N THR A 441 -19.63 -15.85 21.45
CA THR A 441 -20.26 -14.54 21.33
C THR A 441 -20.48 -14.13 19.86
N SER A 442 -21.18 -13.02 19.62
CA SER A 442 -21.26 -12.40 18.29
C SER A 442 -19.90 -11.92 17.75
N CYS A 443 -18.90 -11.79 18.62
CA CYS A 443 -17.53 -11.42 18.29
C CYS A 443 -16.60 -12.64 18.38
N SER A 444 -17.02 -13.78 17.81
CA SER A 444 -16.23 -15.01 17.83
C SER A 444 -14.81 -14.78 17.25
N PRO A 445 -13.75 -15.31 17.89
CA PRO A 445 -12.38 -15.15 17.43
C PRO A 445 -12.18 -15.60 15.98
N GLY A 446 -11.56 -14.74 15.17
CA GLY A 446 -11.17 -15.04 13.79
C GLY A 446 -9.67 -15.28 13.64
N LEU A 447 -9.20 -15.43 12.39
CA LEU A 447 -7.78 -15.60 12.06
C LEU A 447 -6.88 -14.53 12.72
N VAL A 448 -7.29 -13.27 12.62
CA VAL A 448 -6.52 -12.14 13.19
C VAL A 448 -6.42 -12.25 14.71
N THR A 449 -7.52 -12.62 15.38
CA THR A 449 -7.59 -12.75 16.85
C THR A 449 -6.64 -13.84 17.35
N TYR A 450 -6.65 -15.01 16.72
CA TYR A 450 -5.72 -16.10 17.04
C TYR A 450 -4.27 -15.72 16.76
N ASN A 451 -4.00 -15.06 15.62
CA ASN A 451 -2.66 -14.60 15.28
C ASN A 451 -2.07 -13.65 16.33
N ILE A 452 -2.88 -12.75 16.90
CA ILE A 452 -2.42 -11.81 17.95
C ILE A 452 -1.94 -12.57 19.20
N VAL A 453 -2.72 -13.54 19.68
CA VAL A 453 -2.39 -14.28 20.91
C VAL A 453 -1.25 -15.27 20.67
N ILE A 454 -1.22 -15.94 19.51
CA ILE A 454 -0.11 -16.83 19.12
C ILE A 454 1.20 -16.04 19.02
N ASP A 455 1.18 -14.83 18.44
CA ASP A 455 2.35 -13.96 18.37
C ASP A 455 2.80 -13.49 19.76
N GLY A 456 1.86 -13.12 20.64
CA GLY A 456 2.13 -12.80 22.04
C GLY A 456 2.83 -13.93 22.79
N LEU A 457 2.30 -15.15 22.70
CA LEU A 457 2.89 -16.35 23.30
C LEU A 457 4.28 -16.66 22.74
N ALA A 458 4.45 -16.55 21.42
CA ALA A 458 5.73 -16.74 20.76
C ALA A 458 6.79 -15.72 21.21
N ARG A 459 6.39 -14.47 21.52
CA ARG A 459 7.28 -13.42 22.06
C ARG A 459 7.76 -13.69 23.47
N ILE A 460 6.92 -14.30 24.31
CA ILE A 460 7.26 -14.65 25.69
C ILE A 460 7.95 -16.02 25.77
N GLY A 461 7.90 -16.80 24.68
CA GLY A 461 8.57 -18.10 24.57
C GLY A 461 7.71 -19.27 25.02
N SER A 462 6.41 -19.07 25.30
CA SER A 462 5.48 -20.13 25.67
C SER A 462 4.97 -20.87 24.43
N MET A 463 5.86 -21.67 23.83
CA MET A 463 5.60 -22.33 22.54
C MET A 463 4.61 -23.49 22.63
N GLU A 464 4.50 -24.15 23.79
CA GLU A 464 3.51 -25.21 24.02
C GLU A 464 2.09 -24.64 23.90
N SER A 465 1.79 -23.57 24.65
CA SER A 465 0.49 -22.90 24.57
C SER A 465 0.24 -22.28 23.18
N ALA A 466 1.27 -21.75 22.53
CA ALA A 466 1.14 -21.21 21.17
C ALA A 466 0.73 -22.30 20.15
N LYS A 467 1.29 -23.50 20.29
CA LYS A 467 0.96 -24.66 19.46
C LYS A 467 -0.44 -25.19 19.76
N GLU A 468 -0.84 -25.25 21.03
CA GLU A 468 -2.21 -25.63 21.41
C GLU A 468 -3.26 -24.68 20.81
N LEU A 469 -3.00 -23.37 20.83
CA LEU A 469 -3.90 -22.40 20.19
C LEU A 469 -3.92 -22.53 18.67
N TYR A 470 -2.78 -22.85 18.05
CA TYR A 470 -2.71 -23.15 16.62
C TYR A 470 -3.55 -24.38 16.26
N ASP A 471 -3.44 -25.47 17.04
CA ASP A 471 -4.19 -26.70 16.80
C ASP A 471 -5.71 -26.44 16.99
N LYS A 472 -6.11 -25.74 18.06
CA LYS A 472 -7.50 -25.30 18.28
C LYS A 472 -8.04 -24.44 17.13
N MET A 473 -7.22 -23.56 16.57
CA MET A 473 -7.59 -22.72 15.43
C MET A 473 -7.85 -23.58 14.19
N VAL A 474 -7.01 -24.58 13.93
CA VAL A 474 -7.18 -25.54 12.82
C VAL A 474 -8.41 -26.43 13.02
N GLU A 475 -8.65 -26.92 14.24
CA GLU A 475 -9.83 -27.71 14.60
C GLU A 475 -11.15 -26.95 14.37
N LYS A 476 -11.15 -25.63 14.62
CA LYS A 476 -12.29 -24.74 14.33
C LYS A 476 -12.45 -24.42 12.84
N GLY A 477 -11.61 -24.98 11.97
CA GLY A 477 -11.64 -24.76 10.52
C GLY A 477 -11.09 -23.41 10.08
N ILE A 478 -10.39 -22.68 10.96
CA ILE A 478 -9.75 -21.40 10.62
C ILE A 478 -8.41 -21.71 9.95
N ILE A 479 -8.26 -21.34 8.69
CA ILE A 479 -7.06 -21.65 7.90
C ILE A 479 -5.91 -20.72 8.31
N PRO A 480 -4.78 -21.24 8.82
CA PRO A 480 -3.64 -20.40 9.20
C PRO A 480 -2.97 -19.75 8.00
N ASP A 481 -2.54 -18.49 8.14
CA ASP A 481 -1.96 -17.68 7.08
C ASP A 481 -0.44 -17.52 7.22
N GLU A 482 0.17 -16.72 6.35
CA GLU A 482 1.61 -16.46 6.40
C GLU A 482 2.06 -15.86 7.75
N ILE A 483 1.20 -15.06 8.39
CA ILE A 483 1.50 -14.42 9.67
C ILE A 483 1.55 -15.47 10.78
N THR A 484 0.54 -16.35 10.89
CA THR A 484 0.49 -17.39 11.93
C THR A 484 1.77 -18.22 11.97
N HIS A 485 2.17 -18.71 10.79
CA HIS A 485 3.33 -19.58 10.70
C HIS A 485 4.65 -18.82 10.90
N SER A 486 4.72 -17.55 10.49
CA SER A 486 5.89 -16.70 10.74
C SER A 486 6.10 -16.48 12.23
N SER A 487 5.03 -16.17 12.98
CA SER A 487 5.07 -15.98 14.43
C SER A 487 5.49 -17.27 15.15
N LEU A 488 4.93 -18.42 14.77
CA LEU A 488 5.35 -19.72 15.32
C LEU A 488 6.80 -20.07 15.00
N THR A 489 7.24 -19.90 13.73
CA THR A 489 8.63 -20.15 13.32
C THR A 489 9.60 -19.31 14.14
N TRP A 490 9.28 -18.02 14.31
CA TRP A 490 10.10 -17.11 15.09
C TRP A 490 10.11 -17.46 16.58
N GLY A 491 8.96 -17.84 17.14
CA GLY A 491 8.85 -18.31 18.52
C GLY A 491 9.66 -19.58 18.78
N PHE A 492 9.54 -20.60 17.93
CA PHE A 492 10.32 -21.84 18.00
C PHE A 492 11.83 -21.56 17.90
N CYS A 493 12.25 -20.60 17.08
CA CYS A 493 13.65 -20.17 17.04
C CYS A 493 14.10 -19.59 18.39
N ARG A 494 13.28 -18.76 19.04
CA ARG A 494 13.67 -18.18 20.35
C ARG A 494 13.69 -19.20 21.47
N ALA A 495 12.82 -20.21 21.40
CA ALA A 495 12.76 -21.31 22.36
C ALA A 495 13.79 -22.42 22.11
N ASP A 496 14.71 -22.25 21.15
CA ASP A 496 15.73 -23.25 20.76
C ASP A 496 15.16 -24.58 20.20
N GLN A 497 13.86 -24.58 19.84
CA GLN A 497 13.09 -25.70 19.29
C GLN A 497 13.21 -25.75 17.76
N LEU A 498 14.41 -26.08 17.28
CA LEU A 498 14.75 -26.01 15.86
C LEU A 498 14.08 -27.07 14.98
N GLU A 499 13.79 -28.25 15.51
CA GLU A 499 13.18 -29.33 14.73
C GLU A 499 11.75 -28.95 14.34
N GLU A 500 11.01 -28.35 15.27
CA GLU A 500 9.68 -27.80 15.05
C GLU A 500 9.72 -26.63 14.06
N ALA A 501 10.65 -25.68 14.24
CA ALA A 501 10.80 -24.53 13.34
C ALA A 501 11.09 -24.95 11.89
N THR A 502 11.98 -25.92 11.69
CA THR A 502 12.36 -26.42 10.36
C THR A 502 11.26 -27.30 9.75
N GLY A 503 10.55 -28.08 10.57
CA GLY A 503 9.38 -28.85 10.17
C GLY A 503 8.27 -27.94 9.63
N LEU A 504 7.97 -26.85 10.34
CA LEU A 504 6.95 -25.89 9.98
C LEU A 504 7.28 -25.18 8.66
N LEU A 505 8.54 -24.74 8.46
CA LEU A 505 8.98 -24.18 7.17
C LEU A 505 8.85 -25.16 6.00
N LYS A 506 9.19 -26.45 6.21
CA LYS A 506 9.06 -27.49 5.19
C LYS A 506 7.59 -27.75 4.84
N GLU A 507 6.70 -27.75 5.83
CA GLU A 507 5.26 -27.90 5.62
C GLU A 507 4.68 -26.73 4.82
N MET A 508 5.02 -25.49 5.20
CA MET A 508 4.61 -24.29 4.48
C MET A 508 5.05 -24.32 3.01
N PHE A 509 6.31 -24.72 2.76
CA PHE A 509 6.84 -24.85 1.41
C PHE A 509 6.07 -25.90 0.58
N LYS A 510 5.78 -27.07 1.17
CA LYS A 510 4.98 -28.12 0.52
C LYS A 510 3.57 -27.65 0.18
N LYS A 511 2.96 -26.83 1.05
CA LYS A 511 1.63 -26.24 0.84
C LYS A 511 1.64 -25.03 -0.12
N GLY A 512 2.80 -24.64 -0.66
CA GLY A 512 2.93 -23.53 -1.60
C GLY A 512 2.63 -22.15 -0.99
N LYS A 513 2.69 -22.01 0.34
CA LYS A 513 2.46 -20.72 1.01
C LYS A 513 3.71 -19.84 0.90
N LYS A 514 3.51 -18.54 0.67
CA LYS A 514 4.60 -17.56 0.73
C LYS A 514 5.10 -17.47 2.18
N ILE A 515 6.42 -17.42 2.35
CA ILE A 515 7.08 -17.32 3.65
C ILE A 515 7.92 -16.06 3.64
N LYS A 516 7.83 -15.25 4.71
CA LYS A 516 8.66 -14.05 4.85
C LYS A 516 10.14 -14.40 4.94
N ASN A 517 10.95 -13.58 4.28
CA ASN A 517 12.41 -13.60 4.33
C ASN A 517 12.98 -13.62 5.76
N THR A 518 12.31 -12.95 6.70
CA THR A 518 12.69 -12.90 8.11
C THR A 518 12.64 -14.26 8.79
N ALA A 519 11.64 -15.10 8.47
CA ALA A 519 11.48 -16.43 9.04
C ALA A 519 12.62 -17.37 8.62
N TYR A 520 12.94 -17.41 7.32
CA TYR A 520 14.10 -18.17 6.81
C TYR A 520 15.40 -17.68 7.43
N ARG A 521 15.61 -16.36 7.49
CA ARG A 521 16.81 -15.77 8.11
C ARG A 521 16.96 -16.19 9.57
N CYS A 522 15.91 -16.11 10.37
CA CYS A 522 15.95 -16.48 11.79
C CYS A 522 16.35 -17.95 11.99
N VAL A 523 15.71 -18.86 11.25
CA VAL A 523 16.00 -20.31 11.34
C VAL A 523 17.43 -20.60 10.91
N ILE A 524 17.91 -20.02 9.80
CA ILE A 524 19.26 -20.28 9.30
C ILE A 524 20.32 -19.73 10.27
N LEU A 525 20.15 -18.51 10.79
CA LEU A 525 21.09 -17.91 11.74
C LEU A 525 21.19 -18.75 13.04
N LEU A 526 20.05 -19.26 13.53
CA LEU A 526 20.04 -20.09 14.72
C LEU A 526 20.68 -21.46 14.48
N LEU A 527 20.39 -22.11 13.33
CA LEU A 527 21.04 -23.35 12.93
C LEU A 527 22.56 -23.20 12.80
N CYS A 528 23.03 -22.05 12.27
CA CYS A 528 24.46 -21.73 12.21
C CYS A 528 25.05 -21.55 13.61
N LYS A 529 24.37 -20.85 14.52
CA LYS A 529 24.80 -20.69 15.92
C LYS A 529 24.93 -22.03 16.66
N GLN A 530 24.04 -22.98 16.37
CA GLN A 530 24.09 -24.34 16.92
C GLN A 530 25.00 -25.32 16.15
N LYS A 531 25.75 -24.86 15.14
CA LYS A 531 26.61 -25.69 14.27
C LYS A 531 25.86 -26.80 13.51
N LYS A 532 24.54 -26.70 13.34
CA LYS A 532 23.70 -27.62 12.53
C LYS A 532 23.65 -27.16 11.07
N VAL A 533 24.81 -27.10 10.43
CA VAL A 533 25.00 -26.44 9.11
C VAL A 533 24.35 -27.20 7.95
N ASP A 534 24.25 -28.53 8.02
CA ASP A 534 23.58 -29.34 6.98
C ASP A 534 22.11 -28.97 6.82
N ILE A 535 21.42 -28.78 7.95
CA ILE A 535 20.01 -28.38 7.97
C ILE A 535 19.87 -26.92 7.53
N ALA A 536 20.83 -26.05 7.91
CA ALA A 536 20.85 -24.65 7.46
C ALA A 536 20.93 -24.54 5.94
N ILE A 537 21.76 -25.37 5.30
CA ILE A 537 21.89 -25.44 3.83
C ILE A 537 20.58 -25.93 3.20
N GLN A 538 19.94 -26.96 3.76
CA GLN A 538 18.64 -27.44 3.26
C GLN A 538 17.56 -26.34 3.31
N VAL A 539 17.49 -25.57 4.41
CA VAL A 539 16.54 -24.46 4.55
C VAL A 539 16.85 -23.33 3.57
N LEU A 540 18.13 -23.06 3.33
CA LEU A 540 18.57 -22.08 2.33
C LEU A 540 18.22 -22.50 0.90
N GLU A 541 18.38 -23.78 0.55
CA GLU A 541 17.94 -24.31 -0.75
C GLU A 541 16.43 -24.16 -0.93
N LEU A 542 15.63 -24.33 0.14
CA LEU A 542 14.19 -24.07 0.11
C LEU A 542 13.89 -22.58 -0.15
N MET A 543 14.64 -21.66 0.48
CA MET A 543 14.51 -20.21 0.25
C MET A 543 14.85 -19.81 -1.19
N VAL A 544 15.83 -20.47 -1.81
CA VAL A 544 16.19 -20.22 -3.22
C VAL A 544 15.11 -20.76 -4.16
N LYS A 545 14.58 -21.97 -3.89
CA LYS A 545 13.52 -22.60 -4.70
C LYS A 545 12.22 -21.80 -4.70
N SER A 546 11.93 -21.03 -3.65
CA SER A 546 10.76 -20.15 -3.58
C SER A 546 10.93 -18.83 -4.38
N GLN A 547 11.98 -18.71 -5.20
CA GLN A 547 12.25 -17.61 -6.16
C GLN A 547 12.61 -16.24 -5.56
N PHE A 548 13.05 -16.18 -4.30
CA PHE A 548 13.42 -14.91 -3.66
C PHE A 548 14.88 -14.52 -3.91
N LYS A 549 15.10 -13.26 -4.33
CA LYS A 549 16.42 -12.72 -4.75
C LYS A 549 16.86 -11.49 -3.93
N ASP A 550 16.76 -11.53 -2.60
CA ASP A 550 17.35 -10.45 -1.78
C ASP A 550 18.84 -10.71 -1.52
N VAL A 551 19.68 -10.02 -2.29
CA VAL A 551 21.15 -10.02 -2.22
C VAL A 551 21.67 -9.82 -0.79
N ARG A 552 21.03 -8.96 0.00
CA ARG A 552 21.49 -8.62 1.37
C ARG A 552 21.36 -9.81 2.31
N ILE A 553 20.30 -10.59 2.15
CA ILE A 553 20.04 -11.77 2.99
C ILE A 553 21.07 -12.84 2.70
N TYR A 554 21.31 -13.15 1.43
CA TYR A 554 22.33 -14.13 1.04
C TYR A 554 23.73 -13.72 1.52
N SER A 555 24.11 -12.44 1.42
CA SER A 555 25.39 -11.96 1.93
C SER A 555 25.53 -12.09 3.45
N ALA A 556 24.47 -11.77 4.21
CA ALA A 556 24.46 -11.90 5.67
C ALA A 556 24.49 -13.37 6.12
N LEU A 557 23.86 -14.26 5.36
CA LEU A 557 23.88 -15.70 5.64
C LEU A 557 25.25 -16.31 5.37
N ILE A 558 25.92 -15.95 4.27
CA ILE A 558 27.29 -16.44 4.00
C ILE A 558 28.25 -15.97 5.10
N LYS A 559 28.12 -14.70 5.53
CA LYS A 559 28.91 -14.17 6.65
C LYS A 559 28.65 -14.94 7.94
N ALA A 560 27.39 -15.21 8.27
CA ALA A 560 27.04 -15.99 9.47
C ALA A 560 27.55 -17.44 9.43
N VAL A 561 27.58 -18.08 8.25
CA VAL A 561 28.15 -19.43 8.07
C VAL A 561 29.67 -19.41 8.22
N ALA A 562 30.34 -18.36 7.70
CA ALA A 562 31.77 -18.16 7.89
C ALA A 562 32.14 -17.90 9.36
N ASP A 563 31.39 -17.02 10.03
CA ASP A 563 31.54 -16.69 11.46
C ASP A 563 31.25 -17.91 12.36
N GLY A 564 30.43 -18.86 11.89
CA GLY A 564 30.19 -20.16 12.52
C GLY A 564 31.34 -21.17 12.42
N GLY A 565 32.46 -20.80 11.79
CA GLY A 565 33.68 -21.61 11.69
C GLY A 565 33.78 -22.51 10.45
N MET A 566 32.90 -22.35 9.46
CA MET A 566 32.79 -23.22 8.28
C MET A 566 33.04 -22.44 6.97
N LEU A 567 34.29 -21.99 6.80
CA LEU A 567 34.73 -21.14 5.67
C LEU A 567 34.61 -21.82 4.30
N LYS A 568 34.71 -23.16 4.22
CA LYS A 568 34.65 -23.88 2.94
C LYS A 568 33.24 -23.93 2.38
N GLU A 569 32.26 -24.15 3.24
CA GLU A 569 30.84 -24.26 2.93
C GLU A 569 30.24 -22.88 2.63
N ALA A 570 30.67 -21.84 3.37
CA ALA A 570 30.38 -20.45 3.05
C ALA A 570 30.83 -20.09 1.62
N ASN A 571 32.03 -20.54 1.24
CA ASN A 571 32.58 -20.31 -0.10
C ASN A 571 31.86 -21.13 -1.19
N ASP A 572 31.50 -22.39 -0.95
CA ASP A 572 30.70 -23.18 -1.91
C ASP A 572 29.32 -22.55 -2.15
N LEU A 573 28.66 -22.10 -1.07
CA LEU A 573 27.40 -21.39 -1.14
C LEU A 573 27.53 -20.07 -1.94
N HIS A 574 28.60 -19.29 -1.68
CA HIS A 574 28.90 -18.08 -2.42
C HIS A 574 29.02 -18.33 -3.93
N GLN A 575 29.77 -19.37 -4.30
CA GLN A 575 29.95 -19.78 -5.70
C GLN A 575 28.65 -20.24 -6.36
N ARG A 576 27.80 -20.99 -5.66
CA ARG A 576 26.47 -21.38 -6.16
C ARG A 576 25.55 -20.19 -6.40
N LEU A 577 25.56 -19.21 -5.49
CA LEU A 577 24.75 -18.00 -5.60
C LEU A 577 25.21 -17.07 -6.75
N ILE A 578 26.51 -17.04 -7.05
CA ILE A 578 27.07 -16.40 -8.25
C ILE A 578 26.60 -17.15 -9.51
N LYS A 579 26.69 -18.49 -9.52
CA LYS A 579 26.23 -19.33 -10.64
C LYS A 579 24.74 -19.14 -10.95
N TRP A 580 23.93 -18.93 -9.92
CA TRP A 580 22.50 -18.62 -10.04
C TRP A 580 22.20 -17.15 -10.40
N LYS A 581 23.23 -16.32 -10.64
CA LYS A 581 23.13 -14.88 -10.96
C LYS A 581 22.41 -14.05 -9.89
N ILE A 582 22.46 -14.49 -8.63
CA ILE A 582 21.87 -13.78 -7.49
C ILE A 582 22.88 -12.78 -6.91
N LEU A 583 24.14 -13.18 -6.77
CA LEU A 583 25.24 -12.31 -6.34
C LEU A 583 26.12 -11.91 -7.53
N LYS A 584 26.71 -10.70 -7.48
CA LYS A 584 27.76 -10.28 -8.42
C LYS A 584 29.12 -10.78 -7.90
N GLU A 585 30.04 -11.16 -8.80
CA GLU A 585 31.37 -11.75 -8.52
C GLU A 585 32.28 -10.99 -7.51
N LYS A 586 31.91 -9.78 -7.07
CA LYS A 586 32.80 -8.85 -6.34
C LYS A 586 32.51 -8.66 -4.85
N THR A 587 31.80 -9.56 -4.19
CA THR A 587 31.67 -9.55 -2.73
C THR A 587 32.51 -10.66 -2.10
N MET A 588 33.84 -10.48 -2.07
CA MET A 588 34.72 -11.35 -1.30
C MET A 588 34.52 -11.06 0.20
N LEU A 589 34.35 -12.11 1.00
CA LEU A 589 34.37 -11.98 2.46
C LEU A 589 35.82 -11.81 2.91
N ASN A 590 36.14 -10.64 3.45
CA ASN A 590 37.33 -10.45 4.27
C ASN A 590 36.96 -10.61 5.74
#